data_AF-A0A537SBP1-F1
#
_entry.id   AF-A0A537SBP1-F1
#
_cell.length_a   1.000
_cell.length_b   1.000
_cell.length_c   1.000
_cell.angle_alpha   90.00
_cell.angle_beta   90.00
_cell.angle_gamma   90.00
#
_symmetry.space_group_name_H-M   'P 1'
#
loop_
_entity.id
_entity.type
_entity.pdbx_description
1 polymer ?
#
loop_
_entity_poly.entity_id
_entity_poly.type
_entity_poly.pdbx_seq_one_letter_code
_entity_poly.pdbx_strand_id
1 'polypeptide(L)'
;NVLDGLENTKVGGWYEGAPAVIVDVQRQPGANVIETVQRVLGELPKLQRAMPAGAKLTVVSDRTNTIRASVRDVQFTLILAVAL
;
A
#
# COMPACT_ATOMS: atom_id res chain seq x y z
N ASN A 1 -3.43 -4.73 -38.14
CA ASN A 1 -3.35 -5.73 -37.06
C ASN A 1 -2.62 -5.11 -35.89
N VAL A 2 -3.37 -4.60 -34.91
CA VAL A 2 -2.81 -4.13 -33.64
C VAL A 2 -2.57 -5.38 -32.81
N LEU A 3 -1.30 -5.69 -32.51
CA LEU A 3 -0.94 -6.76 -31.59
C LEU A 3 -1.05 -6.18 -30.19
N ASP A 4 -2.08 -6.57 -29.44
CA ASP A 4 -2.15 -6.34 -28.01
C ASP A 4 -1.00 -7.09 -27.34
N GLY A 5 0.01 -6.33 -26.92
CA GLY A 5 1.18 -6.82 -26.20
C GLY A 5 1.41 -5.94 -24.97
N LEU A 6 2.13 -6.47 -23.99
CA LEU A 6 2.53 -5.70 -22.82
C LEU A 6 3.35 -4.48 -23.25
N GLU A 7 3.04 -3.30 -22.69
CA GLU A 7 3.77 -2.05 -22.94
C GLU A 7 5.27 -2.19 -22.63
N ASN A 8 5.64 -3.16 -21.77
CA ASN A 8 7.03 -3.44 -21.46
C ASN A 8 7.28 -4.94 -21.16
N THR A 9 7.78 -5.67 -22.16
CA THR A 9 8.17 -7.09 -22.06
C THR A 9 9.49 -7.33 -21.30
N LYS A 10 10.17 -6.27 -20.81
CA LYS A 10 11.48 -6.37 -20.12
C LYS A 10 11.40 -6.26 -18.60
N VAL A 11 10.26 -5.86 -18.05
CA VAL A 11 10.07 -5.70 -16.61
C VAL A 11 9.04 -6.73 -16.16
N GLY A 12 9.48 -7.98 -16.01
CA GLY A 12 8.71 -8.98 -15.30
C GLY A 12 8.76 -8.66 -13.81
N GLY A 13 7.62 -8.38 -13.20
CA GLY A 13 7.50 -8.46 -11.76
C GLY A 13 7.32 -9.92 -11.37
N TRP A 14 8.14 -10.43 -10.46
CA TRP A 14 7.85 -11.69 -9.80
C TRP A 14 7.69 -11.40 -8.31
N TYR A 15 6.65 -11.96 -7.72
CA TYR A 15 6.46 -11.96 -6.28
C TYR A 15 6.36 -13.41 -5.81
N GLU A 16 7.28 -13.83 -4.94
CA GLU A 16 7.40 -15.21 -4.46
C GLU A 16 7.46 -16.27 -5.60
N GLY A 17 8.12 -15.93 -6.71
CA GLY A 17 8.27 -16.84 -7.85
C GLY A 17 7.06 -16.91 -8.80
N ALA A 18 5.94 -16.25 -8.46
CA ALA A 18 4.79 -16.09 -9.35
C ALA A 18 4.87 -14.78 -10.15
N PRO A 19 4.46 -14.77 -11.43
CA PRO A 19 4.32 -13.52 -12.19
C PRO A 19 3.38 -12.56 -11.49
N ALA A 20 3.82 -11.32 -11.29
CA ALA A 20 3.12 -10.29 -10.56
C ALA A 20 3.25 -8.93 -11.26
N VAL A 21 2.20 -8.11 -11.15
CA VAL A 21 2.26 -6.70 -11.54
C VAL A 21 2.64 -5.91 -10.30
N ILE A 22 3.79 -5.24 -10.33
CA ILE A 22 4.27 -4.41 -9.22
C ILE A 22 3.76 -2.99 -9.43
N VAL A 23 3.07 -2.46 -8.41
CA VAL A 23 2.61 -1.07 -8.37
C VAL A 23 3.31 -0.39 -7.20
N ASP A 24 4.16 0.58 -7.51
CA ASP A 24 4.80 1.43 -6.49
C ASP A 24 3.91 2.65 -6.22
N VAL A 25 3.53 2.85 -4.96
CA VAL A 25 2.67 3.96 -4.54
C VAL A 25 3.51 4.96 -3.77
N GLN A 26 3.80 6.08 -4.42
CA GLN A 26 4.56 7.16 -3.82
C GLN A 26 3.61 8.27 -3.38
N ARG A 27 3.77 8.74 -2.14
CA ARG A 27 3.07 9.91 -1.64
C ARG A 27 3.53 11.16 -2.37
N GLN A 28 2.64 12.13 -2.55
CA GLN A 28 3.03 13.46 -3.01
C GLN A 28 3.75 14.23 -1.88
N PRO A 29 4.69 15.15 -2.23
CA PRO A 29 5.27 16.07 -1.26
C PRO A 29 4.18 16.85 -0.51
N GLY A 30 4.29 16.95 0.82
CA GLY A 30 3.31 17.65 1.66
C GLY A 30 2.05 16.87 2.02
N ALA A 31 1.82 15.69 1.43
CA ALA A 31 0.67 14.86 1.80
C ALA A 31 0.87 14.20 3.18
N ASN A 32 -0.22 14.14 3.98
CA ASN A 32 -0.23 13.43 5.25
C ASN A 32 -0.12 11.92 4.98
N VAL A 33 0.98 11.32 5.43
CA VAL A 33 1.31 9.92 5.18
C VAL A 33 0.26 8.97 5.77
N ILE A 34 -0.25 9.27 6.96
CA ILE A 34 -1.21 8.41 7.67
C ILE A 34 -2.54 8.39 6.91
N GLU A 35 -3.04 9.58 6.54
CA GLU A 35 -4.30 9.69 5.80
C GLU A 35 -4.20 9.05 4.41
N THR A 36 -3.09 9.30 3.71
CA THR A 36 -2.85 8.77 2.36
C THR A 36 -2.88 7.24 2.37
N VAL A 37 -2.18 6.61 3.32
CA VAL A 37 -2.17 5.15 3.45
C VAL A 37 -3.55 4.61 3.81
N GLN A 38 -4.26 5.26 4.74
CA GLN A 38 -5.61 4.81 5.09
C GLN A 38 -6.57 4.85 3.90
N ARG A 39 -6.50 5.90 3.07
CA ARG A 39 -7.30 5.97 1.84
C ARG A 39 -6.93 4.85 0.87
N VAL A 40 -5.63 4.62 0.63
CA VAL A 40 -5.15 3.54 -0.26
C VAL A 40 -5.65 2.19 0.26
N LEU A 41 -5.39 1.85 1.51
CA LEU A 41 -5.81 0.59 2.13
C LEU A 41 -7.34 0.42 2.16
N GLY A 42 -8.10 1.52 2.33
CA GLY A 42 -9.56 1.51 2.32
C GLY A 42 -10.17 1.22 0.95
N GLU A 43 -9.45 1.53 -0.13
CA GLU A 43 -9.88 1.24 -1.50
C GLU A 43 -9.44 -0.17 -1.97
N LEU A 44 -8.42 -0.77 -1.36
CA LEU A 44 -7.95 -2.12 -1.73
C LEU A 44 -9.06 -3.19 -1.72
N PRO A 45 -9.99 -3.26 -0.75
CA PRO A 45 -11.07 -4.23 -0.76
C PRO A 45 -12.04 -4.07 -1.93
N LYS A 46 -12.20 -2.85 -2.46
CA LYS A 46 -13.02 -2.62 -3.67
C LYS A 46 -12.29 -3.13 -4.91
N LEU A 47 -10.99 -2.85 -5.00
CA LEU A 47 -10.15 -3.37 -6.07
C LEU A 47 -10.10 -4.90 -6.07
N GLN A 48 -9.90 -5.52 -4.91
CA GLN A 48 -9.92 -6.99 -4.74
C GLN A 48 -11.22 -7.63 -5.25
N ARG A 49 -12.37 -6.97 -5.04
CA ARG A 49 -13.66 -7.45 -5.54
C ARG A 49 -13.83 -7.31 -7.05
N ALA A 50 -13.14 -6.36 -7.67
CA ALA A 50 -13.15 -6.15 -9.11
C ALA A 50 -12.14 -7.05 -9.84
N MET A 51 -11.27 -7.77 -9.12
CA MET A 51 -10.29 -8.66 -9.72
C MET A 51 -10.91 -9.98 -10.19
N PRO A 52 -10.42 -10.55 -11.30
CA PRO A 52 -10.88 -11.85 -11.79
C PRO A 52 -10.55 -12.97 -10.81
N ALA A 53 -11.39 -14.02 -10.82
CA ALA A 53 -11.18 -15.22 -10.01
C ALA A 53 -9.81 -15.83 -10.32
N GLY A 54 -8.91 -15.81 -9.33
CA GLY A 54 -7.53 -16.32 -9.46
C GLY A 54 -6.44 -15.24 -9.30
N ALA A 55 -6.79 -13.96 -9.32
CA ALA A 55 -5.82 -12.89 -9.06
C ALA A 55 -5.84 -12.47 -7.57
N LYS A 56 -4.66 -12.42 -6.94
CA LYS A 56 -4.49 -12.07 -5.53
C LYS A 56 -3.72 -10.75 -5.40
N LEU A 57 -4.32 -9.80 -4.68
CA LEU A 57 -3.66 -8.54 -4.32
C LEU A 57 -2.96 -8.67 -2.96
N THR A 58 -1.65 -8.46 -2.93
CA THR A 58 -0.83 -8.52 -1.71
C THR A 58 -0.08 -7.21 -1.52
N VAL A 59 -0.11 -6.65 -0.31
CA VAL A 59 0.73 -5.51 0.06
C VAL A 59 2.11 -6.04 0.46
N VAL A 60 3.11 -5.80 -0.39
CA VAL A 60 4.46 -6.37 -0.23
C VAL A 60 5.30 -5.62 0.80
N SER A 61 5.16 -4.29 0.86
CA SER A 61 5.90 -3.45 1.82
C SER A 61 5.09 -2.22 2.16
N ASP A 62 4.67 -2.09 3.42
CA ASP A 62 4.07 -0.88 3.97
C ASP A 62 5.06 -0.24 4.94
N ARG A 63 5.71 0.83 4.49
CA ARG A 63 6.72 1.56 5.26
C ARG A 63 6.12 2.51 6.30
N THR A 64 4.80 2.51 6.48
CA THR A 64 4.09 3.46 7.34
C THR A 64 3.72 2.89 8.71
N ASN A 65 3.98 1.59 8.93
CA ASN A 65 3.83 0.93 10.22
C ASN A 65 4.62 1.61 11.35
N THR A 66 5.87 2.02 11.08
CA THR A 66 6.70 2.73 12.07
C THR A 66 6.09 4.07 12.46
N ILE A 67 5.51 4.80 11.51
CA ILE A 67 4.86 6.10 11.76
C ILE A 67 3.64 5.91 12.66
N ARG A 68 2.80 4.90 12.37
CA ARG A 68 1.62 4.60 13.19
C ARG A 68 2.00 4.17 14.61
N ALA A 69 3.08 3.41 14.76
CA ALA A 69 3.60 3.02 16.07
C ALA A 69 4.07 4.24 16.88
N SER A 70 4.86 5.14 16.28
CA SER A 70 5.33 6.36 16.95
C SER A 70 4.19 7.29 17.35
N VAL A 71 3.15 7.46 16.52
CA VAL A 71 1.99 8.31 16.88
C VAL A 71 1.21 7.75 18.06
N ARG A 72 0.97 6.44 18.09
CA ARG A 72 0.27 5.80 19.22
C ARG A 72 1.07 5.93 20.52
N ASP A 73 2.38 5.81 20.44
CA ASP A 73 3.27 5.93 21.60
C ASP A 73 3.32 7.36 22.15
N VAL A 74 3.37 8.36 21.26
CA VAL A 74 3.25 9.77 21.63
C VAL A 74 1.89 10.06 22.25
N GLN A 75 0.79 9.54 21.68
CA GLN A 75 -0.55 9.71 22.24
C GLN A 75 -0.68 9.09 23.64
N PHE A 76 -0.13 7.89 23.83
CA PHE A 76 -0.11 7.23 25.14
C PHE A 76 0.66 8.06 26.17
N THR A 77 1.85 8.54 25.79
CA THR A 77 2.69 9.39 26.65
C THR A 77 1.97 10.70 27.01
N LEU A 78 1.26 11.32 26.07
CA LEU A 78 0.52 12.57 26.29
C LEU A 78 -0.62 12.38 27.29
N ILE A 79 -1.39 11.30 27.17
CA ILE A 79 -2.47 10.96 28.12
C ILE A 79 -1.88 10.76 29.51
N LEU A 80 -0.76 10.03 29.61
CA LEU A 80 -0.10 9.73 30.87
C LEU A 80 0.46 10.99 31.54
N ALA A 81 0.98 11.94 30.75
CA ALA A 81 1.49 13.22 31.25
C ALA A 81 0.39 14.18 31.73
N VAL A 82 -0.82 14.10 31.16
CA VAL A 82 -1.97 14.92 31.59
C VAL A 82 -2.70 14.31 32.78
N ALA A 83 -2.70 12.98 32.90
CA ALA A 83 -3.38 12.26 33.98
C ALA A 83 -2.57 12.19 35.30
N LEU A 84 -1.28 12.52 35.27
CA LEU A 84 -0.37 12.48 36.42
C LEU A 84 -0.16 13.86 37.04
#